data_AF-A0A382NVA0-F1
#
_entry.id   AF-A0A382NVA0-F1
#
_cell.length_a   1.000
_cell.length_b   1.000
_cell.length_c   1.000
_cell.angle_alpha   90.00
_cell.angle_beta   90.00
_cell.angle_gamma   90.00
#
_symmetry.space_group_name_H-M   'P 1'
#
loop_
_entity.id
_entity.type
_entity.pdbx_description
1 polymer ?
#
loop_
_entity_poly.entity_id
_entity_poly.type
_entity_poly.pdbx_seq_one_letter_code
_entity_poly.pdbx_strand_id
1 'polypeptide(L)' 'MSEKMLKFVNIDMQMPAKRTSDVRTEDFKEIYNRFVNEKAKEQSSRCSQCGVPFCQ' A
#
# COMPACT_ATOMS: atom_id res chain seq x y z
N MET A 1 21.26 1.40 5.68
CA MET A 1 20.96 0.18 6.48
C MET A 1 19.71 -0.45 5.90
N SER A 2 19.67 -1.77 5.72
CA SER A 2 18.46 -2.45 5.23
C SER A 2 17.39 -2.38 6.32
N GLU A 3 16.25 -1.75 6.02
CA GLU A 3 15.09 -1.71 6.90
C GLU A 3 14.56 -3.14 7.10
N LYS A 4 14.29 -3.53 8.36
CA LYS A 4 13.82 -4.88 8.69
C LYS A 4 12.39 -5.07 8.15
N MET A 5 12.19 -6.10 7.32
CA MET A 5 10.85 -6.54 6.84
C MET A 5 10.05 -7.20 7.98
N LEU A 6 8.92 -7.86 7.68
CA LEU A 6 8.03 -8.52 8.66
C LEU A 6 7.28 -7.55 9.59
N LYS A 7 7.04 -6.30 9.17
CA LYS A 7 6.38 -5.29 10.02
C LYS A 7 4.85 -5.41 10.08
N PHE A 8 4.27 -6.46 9.49
CA PHE A 8 2.80 -6.65 9.40
C PHE A 8 2.09 -6.82 10.75
N VAL A 9 2.83 -7.09 11.83
CA VAL A 9 2.29 -7.17 13.21
C VAL A 9 2.00 -5.78 13.79
N ASN A 10 2.79 -4.76 13.41
CA ASN A 10 2.72 -3.42 13.99
C ASN A 10 2.18 -2.36 13.03
N ILE A 11 2.28 -2.62 11.73
CA ILE A 11 1.77 -1.76 10.67
C ILE A 11 0.50 -2.42 10.16
N ASP A 12 -0.54 -1.65 9.89
CA ASP A 12 -1.78 -2.10 9.23
C ASP A 12 -1.75 -1.87 7.71
N MET A 13 -2.58 -2.61 6.99
CA MET A 13 -2.67 -2.48 5.54
C MET A 13 -3.37 -1.17 5.21
N GLN A 14 -2.74 -0.34 4.39
CA GLN A 14 -3.30 0.94 3.96
C GLN A 14 -3.20 1.09 2.45
N MET A 15 -4.32 1.44 1.82
CA MET A 15 -4.38 1.77 0.41
C MET A 15 -3.94 3.23 0.19
N PRO A 16 -3.50 3.59 -1.03
CA PRO A 16 -3.29 4.99 -1.38
C PRO A 16 -4.55 5.83 -1.20
N ALA A 17 -4.36 7.16 -1.16
CA ALA A 17 -5.48 8.09 -1.06
C ALA A 17 -6.52 7.82 -2.15
N LYS A 18 -7.76 7.59 -1.71
CA LYS A 18 -8.91 7.33 -2.55
C LYS A 18 -9.71 8.62 -2.72
N ARG A 19 -10.11 8.94 -3.94
CA ARG A 19 -11.04 10.05 -4.21
C ARG A 19 -12.42 9.74 -3.61
N THR A 20 -13.09 10.79 -3.11
CA THR A 20 -14.44 10.69 -2.56
C THR A 20 -15.45 10.30 -3.64
N SER A 21 -16.62 9.79 -3.22
CA SER A 21 -17.72 9.44 -4.13
C SER A 21 -18.15 10.63 -4.97
N ASP A 22 -18.33 11.77 -4.33
CA ASP A 22 -18.96 12.94 -4.94
C ASP A 22 -18.08 13.52 -6.06
N VAL A 23 -16.77 13.47 -5.86
CA VAL A 23 -15.79 13.96 -6.84
C VAL A 23 -15.59 12.98 -8.01
N ARG A 24 -15.72 11.67 -7.79
CA ARG A 24 -15.49 10.65 -8.85
C ARG A 24 -16.74 10.33 -9.68
N THR A 25 -17.89 10.89 -9.34
CA THR A 25 -19.11 10.82 -10.17
C THR A 25 -19.15 11.90 -11.25
N GLU A 26 -18.32 12.93 -11.12
CA GLU A 26 -18.27 14.07 -12.04
C GLU A 26 -17.25 13.89 -13.18
N ASP A 27 -16.36 12.88 -13.09
CA ASP A 27 -15.38 12.59 -14.13
C ASP A 27 -15.03 11.10 -14.25
N PHE A 28 -14.29 10.75 -15.30
CA PHE A 28 -13.78 9.40 -15.57
C PHE A 28 -12.29 9.26 -15.21
N LYS A 29 -11.76 10.11 -14.33
CA LYS A 29 -10.34 9.99 -13.92
C LYS A 29 -10.18 8.86 -12.91
N GLU A 30 -8.93 8.42 -12.73
CA GLU A 30 -8.61 7.34 -11.81
C GLU A 30 -9.02 7.66 -10.35
N ILE A 31 -9.42 6.63 -9.61
CA ILE A 31 -9.99 6.76 -8.25
C ILE A 31 -8.90 6.80 -7.18
N TYR A 32 -7.81 6.05 -7.37
CA TYR A 32 -6.71 5.96 -6.42
C TYR A 32 -5.51 6.77 -6.92
N ASN A 33 -4.84 7.43 -5.99
CA ASN A 33 -3.57 8.08 -6.28
C ASN A 33 -2.42 7.05 -6.22
N ARG A 34 -1.26 7.43 -6.78
CA ARG A 34 -0.02 6.68 -6.56
C ARG A 34 0.39 6.77 -5.09
N PHE A 35 1.06 5.73 -4.58
CA PHE A 35 1.71 5.83 -3.27
C PHE A 35 2.78 6.92 -3.29
N VAL A 36 2.86 7.68 -2.20
CA VAL A 36 4.06 8.47 -1.89
C VAL A 36 5.19 7.51 -1.52
N ASN A 37 6.43 7.81 -1.92
CA ASN A 37 7.57 6.91 -1.77
C ASN A 37 7.72 6.36 -0.34
N GLU A 38 7.59 7.22 0.67
CA GLU A 38 7.68 6.83 2.09
C GLU A 38 6.57 5.85 2.49
N LYS A 39 5.33 6.08 2.02
CA LYS A 39 4.21 5.16 2.27
C LYS A 39 4.36 3.84 1.52
N ALA A 40 4.94 3.86 0.32
CA ALA A 40 5.27 2.64 -0.41
C ALA A 40 6.31 1.79 0.34
N LYS A 41 7.36 2.43 0.89
CA LYS A 41 8.36 1.74 1.74
C LYS A 41 7.71 1.14 2.99
N GLU A 42 6.86 1.90 3.67
CA GLU A 42 6.14 1.45 4.86
C GLU A 42 5.25 0.22 4.54
N GLN A 43 4.44 0.29 3.50
CA GLN A 43 3.52 -0.80 3.15
C GLN A 43 4.25 -2.04 2.59
N SER A 44 5.32 -1.88 1.81
CA SER A 44 6.12 -3.00 1.33
C SER A 44 6.87 -3.72 2.45
N SER A 45 7.21 -3.02 3.55
CA SER A 45 7.87 -3.60 4.72
C SER A 45 7.03 -4.64 5.48
N ARG A 46 5.74 -4.73 5.17
CA ARG A 46 4.82 -5.75 5.70
C ARG A 46 5.10 -7.15 5.16
N CYS A 47 5.82 -7.29 4.03
CA CYS A 47 6.07 -8.61 3.44
C CYS A 47 6.77 -9.53 4.44
N SER A 48 6.22 -10.74 4.59
CA SER A 48 6.76 -11.72 5.54
C SER A 48 7.95 -12.50 4.99
N GLN A 49 8.31 -12.34 3.71
CA GLN A 49 9.38 -13.13 3.09
C GLN A 49 9.18 -14.64 3.32
N CYS A 50 7.95 -15.11 3.10
CA CYS A 50 7.56 -16.50 3.38
C CYS A 50 8.41 -17.50 2.60
N GLY A 51 8.74 -18.63 3.23
CA GLY A 51 9.50 -19.70 2.57
C GLY A 51 8.78 -20.32 1.37
N VAL A 52 7.44 -20.40 1.41
CA VAL A 52 6.60 -20.77 0.27
C VAL A 52 5.70 -19.56 -0.06
N PRO A 53 6.05 -18.74 -1.07
CA PRO A 53 5.34 -17.50 -1.36
C PRO A 53 4.11 -17.75 -2.26
N PHE A 54 2.92 -17.84 -1.66
CA PHE A 54 1.65 -17.99 -2.39
C PHE A 54 1.23 -16.76 -3.21
N CYS A 55 1.94 -15.64 -3.07
CA CYS A 55 1.69 -14.40 -3.80
C CYS A 55 2.48 -14.26 -5.10
N GLN A 56 3.27 -15.28 -5.50
CA GLN A 56 3.98 -15.31 -6.78
C GLN A 56 3.04 -15.46 -7.97
#